data_AF-A0A1J7HW90-F1
#
_entry.id   AF-A0A1J7HW90-F1
#
_cell.length_a   1.000
_cell.length_b   1.000
_cell.length_c   1.000
_cell.angle_alpha   90.00
_cell.angle_beta   90.00
_cell.angle_gamma   90.00
#
_symmetry.space_group_name_H-M   'P 1'
#
loop_
_entity.id
_entity.type
_entity.pdbx_description
1 polymer ?
#
loop_
_entity_poly.entity_id
_entity_poly.type
_entity_poly.pdbx_seq_one_letter_code
_entity_poly.pdbx_strand_id
1 'polypeptide(L)'
;MTNLQEGEAVAASEEAKKSNHVQRKIEKRQKDRQLDSHIEEQFGGGRLLASISSRPGQCGRADGYILEGKELEFYLKKLQKKKGKGAA
;
A
#
# COMPACT_ATOMS: atom_id res chain seq x y z
N MET A 1 3.13 -9.10 35.74
CA MET A 1 3.04 -10.18 34.75
C MET A 1 3.24 -9.56 33.38
N THR A 2 4.50 -9.65 32.92
CA THR A 2 4.98 -9.71 31.54
C THR A 2 4.31 -8.86 30.44
N ASN A 3 5.05 -7.83 30.04
CA ASN A 3 5.11 -7.26 28.69
C ASN A 3 5.44 -8.33 27.62
N LEU A 4 4.99 -8.06 26.38
CA LEU A 4 5.48 -8.53 25.07
C LEU A 4 4.82 -7.55 24.07
N GLN A 5 5.38 -6.41 23.65
CA GLN A 5 6.55 -6.14 22.82
C GLN A 5 6.83 -7.21 21.77
N GLU A 6 6.41 -6.95 20.53
CA GLU A 6 7.13 -7.33 19.31
C GLU A 6 6.60 -6.48 18.14
N GLY A 7 7.48 -5.64 17.59
CA GLY A 7 7.17 -4.73 16.49
C GLY A 7 8.29 -3.74 16.20
N GLU A 8 9.55 -4.12 16.44
CA GLU A 8 10.72 -3.29 16.13
C GLU A 8 11.75 -4.13 15.37
N ALA A 9 11.77 -3.94 14.04
CA ALA A 9 12.79 -4.27 13.04
C ALA A 9 12.04 -4.36 11.70
N VAL A 10 12.00 -3.35 10.82
CA VAL A 10 13.15 -2.79 10.08
C VAL A 10 12.79 -1.35 9.64
N ALA A 11 13.11 -0.34 10.46
CA ALA A 11 13.07 1.06 10.03
C ALA A 11 14.08 1.96 10.76
N ALA A 12 15.14 1.37 11.33
CA ALA A 12 16.31 2.13 11.76
C ALA A 12 17.30 2.25 10.59
N SER A 13 16.88 2.81 9.46
CA SER A 13 17.84 3.35 8.49
C SER A 13 18.32 4.68 9.08
N GLU A 14 19.44 4.62 9.79
CA GLU A 14 20.33 5.71 10.19
C GLU A 14 19.70 7.12 10.18
N GLU A 15 19.63 7.75 11.36
CA GLU A 15 19.58 9.20 11.48
C GLU A 15 20.90 9.82 10.97
N ALA A 16 21.21 9.62 9.70
CA ALA A 16 22.23 10.37 9.00
C ALA A 16 21.84 11.85 9.11
N LYS A 17 22.72 12.68 9.68
CA LYS A 17 22.50 14.12 9.83
C LYS A 17 22.03 14.72 8.50
N LYS A 18 20.73 14.98 8.39
CA LYS A 18 20.13 15.57 7.19
C LYS A 18 20.42 17.06 7.20
N SER A 19 20.80 17.62 6.05
CA SER A 19 20.97 19.07 5.94
C SER A 19 19.63 19.78 6.16
N ASN A 20 19.67 21.02 6.68
CA ASN A 20 18.47 21.84 6.91
C ASN A 20 17.59 21.97 5.66
N HIS A 21 18.20 21.99 4.47
CA HIS A 21 17.48 22.03 3.20
C HIS A 21 16.69 20.74 2.92
N VAL A 22 17.26 19.57 3.26
CA VAL A 22 16.59 18.27 3.11
C VAL A 22 15.46 18.13 4.12
N GLN A 23 15.65 18.55 5.38
CA GLN A 23 14.59 18.54 6.39
C GLN A 23 13.39 19.38 5.95
N ARG A 24 13.63 20.63 5.54
CA ARG A 24 12.58 21.52 5.01
C ARG A 24 11.84 20.91 3.81
N LYS A 25 12.57 20.20 2.92
CA LYS A 25 11.98 19.50 1.76
C LYS A 25 11.10 18.32 2.19
N ILE A 26 11.54 17.56 3.19
CA ILE A 26 10.77 16.45 3.75
C ILE A 26 9.51 17.01 4.41
N GLU A 27 9.64 17.96 5.33
CA GLU A 27 8.51 18.60 6.02
C GLU A 27 7.46 19.14 5.03
N LYS A 28 7.90 19.79 3.95
CA LYS A 28 6.97 20.26 2.91
C LYS A 28 6.21 19.12 2.25
N ARG A 29 6.86 17.99 1.96
CA ARG A 29 6.20 16.79 1.36
C ARG A 29 5.32 16.03 2.35
N GLN A 30 5.62 16.10 3.65
CA GLN A 30 4.85 15.41 4.67
C GLN A 30 3.46 16.02 4.86
N LYS A 31 3.32 17.33 4.67
CA LYS A 31 2.05 18.06 4.85
C LYS A 31 0.92 17.53 3.97
N ASP A 32 1.23 17.22 2.71
CA ASP A 32 0.23 16.80 1.72
C ASP A 32 0.19 15.27 1.56
N ARG A 33 0.94 14.53 2.38
CA ARG A 33 0.99 13.07 2.31
C ARG A 33 -0.15 12.49 3.15
N GLN A 34 -1.33 12.44 2.54
CA GLN A 34 -2.47 11.67 3.04
C GLN A 34 -2.63 10.43 2.19
N LEU A 35 -2.71 9.26 2.82
CA LEU A 35 -2.99 7.98 2.18
C LEU A 35 -4.39 7.52 2.61
N ASP A 36 -5.10 6.84 1.71
CA ASP A 36 -6.37 6.21 2.04
C ASP A 36 -6.15 5.04 3.01
N SER A 37 -7.02 4.88 4.00
CA SER A 37 -6.91 3.84 5.03
C SER A 37 -6.89 2.43 4.44
N HIS A 38 -7.65 2.16 3.38
CA HIS A 38 -7.68 0.84 2.74
C HIS A 38 -6.36 0.50 2.02
N ILE A 39 -5.64 1.53 1.57
CA ILE A 39 -4.32 1.36 0.96
C ILE A 39 -3.27 1.11 2.05
N GLU A 40 -3.36 1.82 3.18
CA GLU A 40 -2.47 1.63 4.34
C GLU A 40 -2.58 0.21 4.91
N GLU A 41 -3.79 -0.34 5.03
CA GLU A 41 -4.02 -1.73 5.43
C GLU A 41 -3.32 -2.73 4.48
N GLN A 42 -3.37 -2.48 3.17
CA GLN A 42 -2.70 -3.35 2.18
C GLN A 42 -1.18 -3.24 2.24
N PHE A 43 -0.64 -2.05 2.54
CA PHE A 43 0.79 -1.88 2.80
C PHE A 43 1.24 -2.69 4.00
N GLY A 44 0.44 -2.74 5.08
CA GLY A 44 0.70 -3.62 6.22
C GLY A 44 0.72 -5.11 5.85
N GLY A 45 -0.11 -5.52 4.90
CA GLY A 45 -0.13 -6.90 4.37
C GLY A 45 0.95 -7.21 3.33
N GLY A 46 1.74 -6.23 2.88
CA GLY A 46 2.79 -6.40 1.85
C GLY A 46 2.27 -6.80 0.46
N ARG A 47 0.96 -6.73 0.21
CA ARG A 47 0.32 -7.15 -1.04
C ARG A 47 -0.72 -6.10 -1.45
N LEU A 48 -0.52 -5.49 -2.62
CA LEU A 48 -1.40 -4.46 -3.17
C LEU A 48 -2.29 -5.06 -4.27
N LEU A 49 -3.53 -4.60 -4.33
CA LEU A 49 -4.43 -4.90 -5.43
C LEU A 49 -4.21 -3.91 -6.58
N ALA A 50 -4.03 -4.43 -7.79
CA ALA A 50 -3.75 -3.65 -8.99
C ALA A 50 -4.58 -4.16 -10.17
N SER A 51 -4.85 -3.25 -11.11
CA SER A 51 -5.49 -3.55 -12.39
C SER A 51 -4.45 -3.62 -13.50
N ILE A 52 -4.47 -4.70 -14.28
CA ILE A 52 -3.61 -4.83 -15.46
C ILE A 52 -4.26 -4.04 -16.60
N SER A 53 -3.58 -3.00 -17.06
CA SER A 53 -4.04 -2.15 -18.17
C SER A 53 -3.46 -2.58 -19.52
N SER A 54 -2.41 -3.40 -19.51
CA SER A 54 -1.80 -3.94 -20.72
C SER A 54 -2.56 -5.15 -21.29
N ARG A 55 -2.20 -5.55 -22.53
CA ARG A 55 -2.69 -6.78 -23.18
C ARG A 55 -1.55 -7.80 -23.29
N PRO A 56 -1.25 -8.55 -22.22
CA PRO A 56 -0.05 -9.37 -22.12
C PRO A 56 0.09 -10.40 -23.24
N GLY A 57 -1.01 -10.92 -23.78
CA GLY A 57 -0.97 -11.85 -24.91
C GLY A 57 -0.49 -11.25 -26.24
N GLN A 58 -0.46 -9.92 -26.37
CA GLN A 58 0.04 -9.23 -27.56
C GLN A 58 1.36 -8.52 -27.27
N CYS A 59 1.46 -7.83 -26.13
CA CYS A 59 2.64 -7.03 -25.79
C CYS A 59 3.70 -7.78 -24.96
N GLY A 60 3.40 -8.98 -24.43
CA GLY A 60 4.31 -9.74 -23.57
C GLY A 60 4.57 -9.11 -22.19
N ARG A 61 3.81 -8.07 -21.81
CA ARG A 61 3.99 -7.32 -20.56
C ARG A 61 2.69 -7.24 -19.78
N ALA A 62 2.78 -7.25 -18.45
CA ALA A 62 1.65 -7.15 -17.52
C ALA A 62 1.74 -5.83 -16.74
N ASP A 63 1.72 -4.72 -17.46
CA ASP A 63 1.78 -3.38 -16.87
C ASP A 63 0.38 -2.95 -16.41
N GLY A 64 0.33 -2.12 -15.37
CA GLY A 64 -0.92 -1.78 -14.69
C GLY A 64 -0.77 -0.63 -13.71
N TYR A 65 -1.83 -0.41 -12.94
CA TYR A 65 -1.89 0.62 -11.89
C TYR A 65 -2.54 0.07 -10.62
N ILE A 66 -2.24 0.70 -9.48
CA ILE A 66 -2.79 0.32 -8.16
C ILE A 66 -4.24 0.79 -8.07
N LEU A 67 -5.10 -0.05 -7.49
CA LEU A 67 -6.49 0.33 -7.26
C LEU A 67 -6.59 1.27 -6.05
N GLU A 68 -7.23 2.42 -6.23
CA GLU A 68 -7.37 3.45 -5.19
C GLU A 68 -8.84 3.90 -5.04
N GLY A 69 -9.17 4.45 -3.87
CA GLY A 69 -10.46 5.05 -3.56
C GLY A 69 -11.69 4.18 -3.92
N LYS A 70 -12.62 4.75 -4.70
CA LYS A 70 -13.89 4.09 -5.05
C LYS A 70 -13.71 2.81 -5.86
N GLU A 71 -12.69 2.75 -6.72
CA GLU A 71 -12.41 1.56 -7.51
C GLU A 71 -11.99 0.39 -6.61
N LEU A 72 -11.12 0.68 -5.63
CA LEU A 72 -10.68 -0.31 -4.66
C LEU A 72 -11.86 -0.87 -3.85
N GLU A 73 -12.73 -0.01 -3.32
CA GLU A 73 -13.92 -0.43 -2.59
C GLU A 73 -14.84 -1.34 -3.43
N PHE A 74 -15.04 -1.00 -4.71
CA PHE A 74 -15.88 -1.77 -5.60
C PHE A 74 -15.35 -3.20 -5.78
N TYR A 75 -14.05 -3.34 -6.05
CA TYR A 75 -13.43 -4.65 -6.24
C TYR A 75 -13.33 -5.45 -4.93
N LEU A 76 -13.09 -4.80 -3.79
CA LEU A 76 -13.12 -5.46 -2.47
C LEU A 76 -14.50 -6.09 -2.20
N LYS A 77 -15.58 -5.34 -2.41
CA LYS A 77 -16.96 -5.83 -2.27
C LYS A 77 -17.23 -7.02 -3.20
N LYS A 78 -16.74 -6.98 -4.44
CA LYS A 78 -16.88 -8.08 -5.41
C LYS A 78 -16.10 -9.34 -4.99
N LEU A 79 -14.87 -9.17 -4.50
CA LEU A 79 -14.02 -10.26 -4.01
C LEU A 79 -14.64 -10.96 -2.79
N GLN A 80 -15.14 -10.20 -1.82
CA GLN A 80 -15.82 -10.74 -0.63
C GLN A 80 -17.07 -11.54 -1.01
N LYS A 81 -17.91 -11.02 -1.92
CA LYS A 81 -19.09 -11.75 -2.44
C LYS A 81 -18.72 -13.05 -3.15
N LYS A 82 -17.62 -13.06 -3.91
CA LYS A 82 -17.12 -14.26 -4.58
C LYS A 82 -16.62 -15.30 -3.57
N LYS A 83 -15.88 -14.87 -2.55
CA LYS A 83 -15.37 -15.76 -1.49
C LYS A 83 -16.52 -16.44 -0.74
N GLY A 84 -17.60 -15.73 -0.45
CA GLY A 84 -18.80 -16.29 0.20
C GLY A 84 -19.60 -17.29 -0.64
N LYS A 85 -19.45 -17.29 -1.97
CA LYS A 85 -20.17 -18.22 -2.87
C LYS A 85 -19.38 -19.48 -3.26
N GLY A 86 -18.07 -19.50 -3.03
CA GLY A 86 -17.19 -20.64 -3.37
C GLY A 86 -16.77 -21.49 -2.18
N ALA A 87 -17.28 -21.19 -0.98
CA ALA A 87 -17.03 -21.95 0.25
C ALA A 87 -18.27 -22.73 0.73
N ALA A 88 -19.18 -23.04 -0.20
CA ALA A 88 -20.32 -23.94 -0.02
C ALA A 88 -20.27 -25.01 -1.12
#